data_AF-A0A3M5VKC4-F1
#
_entry.id   AF-A0A3M5VKC4-F1
#
_cell.length_a   1.000
_cell.length_b   1.000
_cell.length_c   1.000
_cell.angle_alpha   90.00
_cell.angle_beta   90.00
_cell.angle_gamma   90.00
#
_symmetry.space_group_name_H-M   'P 1'
#
loop_
_entity.id
_entity.type
_entity.pdbx_description
1 polymer ?
#
loop_
_entity_poly.entity_id
_entity_poly.type
_entity_poly.pdbx_seq_one_letter_code
_entity_poly.pdbx_strand_id
1 'polypeptide(L)' 'MLKYLQTDAFKNTPPQVVIWEFPERYLPAHNDLGEFDPKWIAELKKSRDTQENVALNAKPSESPNRAQN' A
#
# COMPACT_ATOMS: atom_id res chain seq x y z
N MET A 1 7.07 5.31 -3.00
CA MET A 1 6.40 4.50 -1.94
C MET A 1 7.39 3.70 -1.10
N LEU A 2 8.21 2.82 -1.67
CA LEU A 2 9.17 2.01 -0.87
C LEU A 2 10.08 2.84 0.03
N LYS A 3 10.62 3.96 -0.48
CA LYS A 3 11.38 4.93 0.31
C LYS A 3 10.60 5.50 1.50
N TYR A 4 9.31 5.78 1.34
CA TYR A 4 8.46 6.30 2.42
C TYR A 4 8.35 5.33 3.58
N LEU A 5 8.19 4.03 3.31
CA LEU A 5 8.16 2.99 4.34
C LEU A 5 9.45 2.89 5.17
N GLN A 6 10.57 3.37 4.63
CA GLN A 6 11.86 3.37 5.34
C GLN A 6 12.11 4.66 6.15
N THR A 7 11.31 5.71 5.93
CA THR A 7 11.47 6.99 6.63
C THR A 7 11.10 6.90 8.11
N ASP A 8 11.72 7.77 8.91
CA ASP A 8 11.40 7.92 10.33
C ASP A 8 9.97 8.41 10.56
N ALA A 9 9.40 9.18 9.62
CA ALA A 9 8.01 9.62 9.67
C ALA A 9 7.06 8.41 9.72
N PHE A 10 7.28 7.40 8.87
CA PHE A 10 6.47 6.19 8.88
C PHE A 10 6.75 5.30 10.10
N LYS A 11 8.02 5.16 10.50
CA LYS A 11 8.42 4.30 11.63
C LYS A 11 7.96 4.82 12.99
N ASN A 12 8.08 6.13 13.22
CA ASN A 12 7.81 6.75 14.51
C ASN A 12 6.38 7.30 14.61
N THR A 13 5.75 7.62 13.48
CA THR A 13 4.41 8.23 13.48
C THR A 13 3.61 7.72 12.28
N PRO A 14 3.29 6.41 12.24
CA PRO A 14 2.57 5.83 11.12
C PRO A 14 1.20 6.50 10.95
N PRO A 15 0.83 6.94 9.73
CA PRO A 15 -0.49 7.50 9.48
C PRO A 15 -1.56 6.41 9.56
N GLN A 16 -2.79 6.80 9.88
CA GLN A 16 -3.94 5.88 9.88
C GLN A 16 -4.26 5.37 8.47
N VAL A 17 -4.05 6.20 7.45
CA VAL A 17 -4.36 5.89 6.06
C VAL A 17 -3.20 6.36 5.18
N VAL A 18 -2.77 5.49 4.26
CA VAL A 18 -1.86 5.84 3.18
C VAL A 18 -2.60 5.66 1.86
N ILE A 19 -2.81 6.76 1.14
CA ILE A 19 -3.35 6.72 -0.21
C ILE A 19 -2.16 6.51 -1.16
N TRP A 20 -2.11 5.34 -1.79
CA TRP A 20 -1.09 5.05 -2.78
C TRP A 20 -1.70 5.06 -4.18
N GLU A 21 -1.41 6.13 -4.93
CA GLU A 21 -1.75 6.21 -6.34
C GLU A 21 -0.77 5.38 -7.18
N PHE A 22 -1.29 4.39 -7.89
CA PHE A 22 -0.51 3.54 -8.78
C PHE A 22 -1.22 3.39 -10.13
N PRO A 23 -0.89 4.23 -11.13
CA PRO A 23 -1.49 4.13 -12.46
C PRO A 23 -1.19 2.80 -13.16
N GLU A 24 -2.14 2.31 -13.95
CA GLU A 24 -2.06 0.99 -14.61
C GLU A 24 -0.83 0.80 -15.52
N ARG A 25 -0.34 1.88 -16.13
CA ARG A 25 0.85 1.85 -17.00
C ARG A 25 2.14 1.43 -16.30
N TYR A 26 2.16 1.47 -14.96
CA TYR A 26 3.33 1.04 -14.17
C TYR A 26 3.32 -0.46 -13.84
N LEU A 27 2.22 -1.19 -14.12
CA LEU A 27 2.18 -2.66 -13.98
C LEU A 27 3.14 -3.38 -14.94
N PRO A 28 3.16 -3.08 -16.26
CA PRO A 28 4.09 -3.71 -17.19
C PRO A 28 5.50 -3.10 -17.17
N ALA A 29 5.70 -1.97 -16.47
CA ALA A 29 7.00 -1.32 -16.37
C ALA A 29 7.91 -2.04 -15.37
N HIS A 30 9.18 -2.22 -15.72
CA HIS A 30 10.18 -2.69 -14.77
C HIS A 30 10.45 -1.61 -13.73
N ASN A 31 10.26 -1.92 -12.45
CA ASN A 31 10.65 -1.04 -11.36
C ASN A 31 12.09 -1.34 -10.97
N ASP A 32 12.97 -0.35 -11.04
CA ASP A 32 14.33 -0.48 -10.52
C ASP A 32 14.28 -0.51 -8.99
N LEU A 33 14.73 -1.62 -8.42
CA LEU A 33 14.77 -1.86 -6.97
C LEU A 33 16.21 -1.93 -6.45
N GLY A 34 17.21 -1.61 -7.27
CA GLY A 34 18.63 -1.77 -6.92
C GLY A 34 19.10 -0.90 -5.75
N GLU A 35 18.38 0.18 -5.44
CA GLU A 35 18.70 1.07 -4.32
C GLU A 35 18.24 0.53 -2.94
N PHE A 36 17.45 -0.54 -2.90
CA PHE A 36 16.90 -1.10 -1.66
C PHE A 36 17.58 -2.42 -1.26
N ASP A 37 17.58 -2.74 0.03
CA ASP A 37 18.13 -4.00 0.54
C ASP A 37 17.36 -5.21 -0.05
N PRO A 38 18.06 -6.13 -0.75
CA PRO A 38 17.42 -7.32 -1.33
C PRO A 38 16.74 -8.22 -0.30
N LYS A 39 17.23 -8.28 0.95
CA LYS A 39 16.58 -9.06 2.03
C LYS A 39 15.25 -8.44 2.42
N TRP A 40 15.20 -7.11 2.51
CA TRP A 40 13.98 -6.38 2.82
C TRP A 40 12.94 -6.49 1.70
N ILE A 41 13.37 -6.43 0.43
CA ILE A 41 12.46 -6.68 -0.70
C ILE A 41 11.90 -8.11 -0.64
N ALA A 42 12.73 -9.10 -0.31
CA ALA A 42 12.28 -10.49 -0.19
C ALA A 42 11.22 -10.65 0.93
N GLU A 43 11.38 -9.94 2.04
CA GLU A 43 10.40 -9.92 3.14
C GLU A 43 9.08 -9.27 2.72
N LEU A 44 9.13 -8.12 2.03
CA LEU A 44 7.95 -7.48 1.45
C LEU A 44 7.20 -8.42 0.50
N LYS A 45 7.91 -9.18 -0.34
CA LYS A 45 7.27 -10.14 -1.26
C LYS A 45 6.63 -11.33 -0.54
N LYS A 46 7.20 -11.81 0.57
CA LYS A 46 6.68 -12.93 1.36
C LYS A 46 5.41 -12.60 2.13
N SER A 47 5.25 -11.36 2.58
CA SER A 47 4.06 -10.92 3.33
C SER A 47 2.73 -11.11 2.57
N ARG A 48 2.79 -11.30 1.24
CA ARG A 48 1.63 -11.63 0.39
C ARG A 48 1.03 -13.01 0.69
N ASP A 49 1.84 -14.00 1.07
CA ASP A 49 1.35 -15.36 1.37
C ASP A 49 0.47 -15.40 2.63
N THR A 50 0.55 -14.36 3.47
CA THR A 50 -0.28 -14.20 4.67
C THR A 50 -1.53 -13.36 4.43
N GLN A 51 -1.65 -12.71 3.27
CA GLN A 51 -2.67 -11.69 2.98
C GLN A 51 -3.50 -12.02 1.72
N GLU A 52 -4.03 -13.23 1.63
CA GLU A 52 -4.98 -13.61 0.56
C GLU A 52 -6.26 -12.75 0.54
N ASN A 53 -6.53 -11.92 1.56
CA ASN A 53 -7.81 -11.22 1.69
C ASN A 53 -7.72 -9.81 2.31
N VAL A 54 -6.86 -8.93 1.78
CA VAL A 54 -6.89 -7.50 2.19
C VAL A 54 -8.18 -6.81 1.71
N ALA A 55 -8.80 -7.31 0.64
CA ALA A 55 -10.09 -6.81 0.15
C ALA A 55 -11.29 -7.16 1.06
N LEU A 56 -11.18 -8.11 2.00
CA LEU A 56 -12.29 -8.50 2.90
C LEU A 56 -12.40 -7.63 4.17
N ASN A 57 -11.40 -6.81 4.49
CA ASN A 57 -11.43 -5.95 5.69
C ASN A 57 -12.02 -4.56 5.42
N ALA A 58 -12.48 -4.29 4.20
CA ALA A 58 -13.30 -3.11 3.92
C ALA A 58 -14.68 -3.34 4.54
N LYS A 59 -14.92 -2.78 5.74
CA LYS A 59 -16.29 -2.57 6.23
C LYS A 59 -17.04 -1.82 5.12
N PRO A 60 -18.30 -2.18 4.80
CA PRO A 60 -19.09 -1.45 3.84
C PRO A 60 -19.08 0.04 4.24
N SER A 61 -18.46 0.89 3.42
CA SER A 61 -18.52 2.33 3.63
C SER A 61 -19.98 2.74 3.46
N GLU A 62 -20.59 3.21 4.54
CA GLU A 62 -21.93 3.79 4.51
C GLU A 62 -21.91 4.94 3.49
N SER A 63 -22.67 4.79 2.42
CA SER A 63 -22.76 5.80 1.37
C SER A 63 -23.51 7.02 1.94
N PRO A 64 -23.01 8.25 1.76
CA PRO A 64 -23.68 9.43 2.31
C PRO A 64 -25.08 9.53 1.72
N ASN A 65 -26.07 9.69 2.61
CA ASN A 65 -27.48 9.74 2.28
C ASN A 65 -27.73 10.92 1.32
N ARG A 66 -28.11 10.62 0.07
CA ARG A 66 -28.38 11.62 -0.96
C ARG A 66 -29.57 12.48 -0.52
N ALA A 67 -29.34 13.74 -0.20
CA ALA A 67 -30.41 14.69 0.07
C ALA A 67 -31.38 14.73 -1.13
N GLN A 68 -32.64 14.36 -0.89
CA GLN A 68 -33.73 14.53 -1.86
C GLN A 68 -34.22 15.97 -1.76
N ASN A 69 -34.14 16.71 -2.88
CA ASN A 69 -34.87 17.95 -3.12
C ASN A 69 -36.20 17.61 -3.78
#